data_AF-A0A963DX20-F1
#
_entry.id   AF-A0A963DX20-F1
#
_cell.length_a   1.000
_cell.length_b   1.000
_cell.length_c   1.000
_cell.angle_alpha   90.00
_cell.angle_beta   90.00
_cell.angle_gamma   90.00
#
_symmetry.space_group_name_H-M   'P 1'
#
loop_
_entity.id
_entity.type
_entity.pdbx_description
1 polymer ?
#
loop_
_entity_poly.entity_id
_entity_poly.type
_entity_poly.pdbx_seq_one_letter_code
_entity_poly.pdbx_strand_id
1 'polypeptide(L)'
;IVLKATKVDGIYSADPKKDPLAIRYDRISFDEAIAQNLAVMDATAFALCRDQKLPVNVFSIFKPGALERVTMGGHEGTLVYC
;
A
#
# COMPACT_ATOMS: atom_id res chain seq x y z
N ILE A 1 -8.02 -10.41 -0.95
CA ILE A 1 -6.95 -9.43 -0.66
C ILE A 1 -5.90 -9.53 -1.75
N VAL A 2 -5.41 -8.40 -2.25
CA VAL A 2 -4.34 -8.30 -3.25
C VAL A 2 -3.04 -7.98 -2.53
N LEU A 3 -1.99 -8.75 -2.79
CA LEU A 3 -0.67 -8.57 -2.20
C LEU A 3 0.25 -7.93 -3.23
N LYS A 4 0.66 -6.68 -2.98
CA LYS A 4 1.55 -5.94 -3.85
C LYS A 4 2.93 -5.83 -3.20
N ALA A 5 3.87 -6.64 -3.71
CA ALA A 5 5.26 -6.59 -3.34
C ALA A 5 5.99 -5.43 -4.05
N THR A 6 6.63 -4.55 -3.28
CA THR A 6 7.39 -3.38 -3.77
C THR A 6 8.81 -3.31 -3.21
N LYS A 7 9.62 -2.40 -3.77
CA LYS A 7 10.93 -2.06 -3.19
C LYS A 7 10.80 -1.25 -1.89
N VAL A 8 9.76 -0.43 -1.80
CA VAL A 8 9.39 0.33 -0.59
C VAL A 8 8.52 -0.53 0.33
N ASP A 9 8.57 -0.25 1.63
CA ASP A 9 7.82 -0.99 2.66
C ASP A 9 6.41 -0.46 2.93
N GLY A 10 5.87 0.38 2.05
CA GLY A 10 4.48 0.83 2.14
C GLY A 10 4.19 2.01 1.21
N ILE A 11 3.04 2.62 1.44
CA ILE A 11 2.60 3.86 0.81
C ILE A 11 2.96 5.01 1.75
N TYR A 12 3.53 6.07 1.19
CA TYR A 12 3.97 7.26 1.93
C TYR A 12 3.23 8.49 1.43
N SER A 13 3.11 9.51 2.30
CA SER A 13 2.53 10.82 1.95
C SER A 13 3.30 11.54 0.84
N ALA A 14 4.62 11.30 0.77
CA ALA A 14 5.51 11.83 -0.24
C ALA A 14 6.59 10.78 -0.57
N ASP A 15 7.41 11.03 -1.61
CA ASP A 15 8.54 10.15 -1.92
C ASP A 15 9.58 10.23 -0.80
N PRO A 16 9.81 9.16 0.00
CA PRO A 16 10.72 9.19 1.14
C PRO A 16 12.18 9.41 0.76
N LYS A 17 12.52 9.28 -0.54
CA LYS A 17 13.86 9.62 -1.04
C LYS A 17 14.05 11.11 -1.28
N LYS A 18 12.96 11.84 -1.51
CA LYS A 18 12.97 13.28 -1.80
C LYS A 18 12.58 14.10 -0.59
N ASP A 19 11.64 13.59 0.20
CA ASP A 19 11.14 14.23 1.40
C ASP A 19 11.42 13.35 2.63
N PRO A 20 12.36 13.74 3.51
CA PRO A 20 12.64 13.00 4.74
C PRO A 20 11.49 13.07 5.76
N LEU A 21 10.51 13.96 5.57
CA LEU A 21 9.30 14.05 6.39
C LEU A 21 8.16 13.16 5.85
N ALA A 22 8.40 12.36 4.81
CA ALA A 22 7.40 11.43 4.28
C ALA A 22 6.95 10.44 5.36
N ILE A 23 5.65 10.45 5.66
CA ILE A 23 5.04 9.58 6.67
C ILE A 23 4.46 8.36 5.95
N ARG A 24 4.80 7.17 6.43
CA ARG A 24 4.21 5.92 5.96
C ARG A 24 2.81 5.76 6.53
N TYR A 25 1.83 5.43 5.68
CA TYR A 25 0.49 5.09 6.15
C TYR A 25 0.47 3.63 6.63
N ASP A 26 -0.17 3.35 7.75
CA ASP A 26 -0.47 1.97 8.15
C ASP A 26 -1.72 1.45 7.44
N ARG A 27 -2.74 2.31 7.31
CA ARG A 27 -3.97 2.05 6.58
C ARG A 27 -4.41 3.32 5.86
N ILE A 28 -4.99 3.15 4.67
CA ILE A 28 -5.52 4.26 3.88
C ILE A 28 -6.74 3.79 3.09
N SER A 29 -7.74 4.65 2.94
CA SER A 29 -8.89 4.32 2.08
C SER A 29 -8.56 4.47 0.59
N PHE A 30 -9.32 3.79 -0.29
CA PHE A 30 -9.21 3.99 -1.74
C PHE A 30 -9.45 5.46 -2.12
N ASP A 31 -10.41 6.12 -1.49
CA ASP A 31 -10.74 7.52 -1.75
C ASP A 31 -9.61 8.47 -1.32
N GLU A 32 -8.99 8.24 -0.16
CA GLU A 32 -7.84 9.05 0.28
C GLU A 32 -6.64 8.88 -0.62
N ALA A 33 -6.35 7.64 -1.06
CA ALA A 33 -5.25 7.38 -1.96
C ALA A 33 -5.45 8.08 -3.32
N ILE A 34 -6.69 8.16 -3.83
CA ILE A 34 -7.03 8.90 -5.04
C ILE A 34 -6.94 10.41 -4.81
N ALA A 35 -7.51 10.91 -3.71
CA ALA A 35 -7.52 12.32 -3.38
C ALA A 35 -6.09 12.89 -3.23
N GLN A 36 -5.18 12.10 -2.67
CA GLN A 36 -3.78 12.47 -2.49
C GLN A 36 -2.88 12.11 -3.68
N ASN A 37 -3.45 11.60 -4.79
CA ASN A 37 -2.71 11.15 -5.98
C ASN A 37 -1.53 10.20 -5.65
N LEU A 38 -1.73 9.30 -4.69
CA LEU A 38 -0.68 8.38 -4.26
C LEU A 38 -0.46 7.31 -5.33
N ALA A 39 0.78 7.15 -5.75
CA ALA A 39 1.17 6.17 -6.76
C ALA A 39 1.22 4.75 -6.17
N VAL A 40 0.04 4.18 -5.87
CA VAL A 40 -0.09 2.84 -5.29
C VAL A 40 0.06 1.76 -6.34
N MET A 41 -0.63 1.87 -7.48
CA MET A 41 -0.56 0.98 -8.65
C MET A 41 -1.06 1.71 -9.90
N ASP A 42 -1.07 1.03 -11.06
CA ASP A 42 -1.70 1.57 -12.26
C ASP A 42 -3.16 1.99 -11.98
N ALA A 43 -3.58 3.13 -12.50
CA ALA A 43 -4.90 3.70 -12.22
C ALA A 43 -6.04 2.73 -12.56
N THR A 44 -5.89 1.94 -13.63
CA THR A 44 -6.88 0.95 -14.06
C THR A 44 -7.01 -0.18 -13.06
N ALA A 45 -5.87 -0.72 -12.61
CA ALA A 45 -5.83 -1.79 -11.61
C ALA A 45 -6.36 -1.30 -10.25
N PHE A 46 -6.06 -0.05 -9.90
CA PHE A 46 -6.55 0.55 -8.66
C PHE A 46 -8.07 0.73 -8.67
N ALA A 47 -8.61 1.25 -9.77
CA ALA A 47 -10.06 1.38 -9.96
C ALA A 47 -10.77 0.02 -9.92
N LEU A 48 -10.21 -1.01 -10.57
CA LEU A 48 -10.76 -2.36 -10.53
C LEU A 48 -10.79 -2.93 -9.11
N CYS A 49 -9.72 -2.73 -8.33
CA CYS A 49 -9.66 -3.20 -6.94
C CYS A 49 -10.71 -2.50 -6.08
N ARG A 50 -10.91 -1.19 -6.27
CA ARG A 50 -11.96 -0.42 -5.58
C ARG A 50 -13.35 -0.94 -5.92
N ASP A 51 -13.66 -1.09 -7.21
CA ASP A 51 -14.98 -1.49 -7.68
C ASP A 51 -15.33 -2.92 -7.22
N GLN A 52 -14.33 -3.81 -7.15
CA GLN A 52 -14.49 -5.18 -6.64
C GLN A 52 -14.35 -5.27 -5.11
N LYS A 53 -14.14 -4.15 -4.41
CA LYS A 53 -13.91 -4.09 -2.95
C LYS A 53 -12.78 -5.03 -2.49
N LEU A 54 -11.75 -5.15 -3.32
CA LEU A 54 -10.58 -5.97 -3.04
C LEU A 54 -9.57 -5.14 -2.23
N PRO A 55 -9.35 -5.45 -0.95
CA PRO A 55 -8.31 -4.76 -0.17
C PRO A 55 -6.94 -5.07 -0.74
N VAL A 56 -6.04 -4.08 -0.73
CA VAL A 56 -4.68 -4.18 -1.28
C VAL A 56 -3.69 -3.97 -0.15
N ASN A 57 -2.75 -4.89 0.05
CA ASN A 57 -1.63 -4.67 0.98
C ASN A 57 -0.34 -4.44 0.20
N VAL A 58 0.27 -3.27 0.39
CA VAL A 58 1.56 -2.90 -0.20
C VAL A 58 2.66 -3.11 0.82
N PHE A 59 3.59 -4.02 0.56
CA PHE A 59 4.68 -4.37 1.48
C PHE A 59 6.01 -4.56 0.74
N SER A 60 7.12 -4.49 1.50
CA SER A 60 8.44 -4.73 0.93
C SER A 60 8.76 -6.22 0.85
N ILE A 61 9.17 -6.68 -0.34
CA ILE A 61 9.66 -8.06 -0.54
C ILE A 61 11.07 -8.27 0.01
N PHE A 62 11.81 -7.19 0.28
CA PHE A 62 13.18 -7.28 0.80
C PHE A 62 13.23 -7.57 2.30
N LYS A 63 12.12 -7.35 3.03
CA LYS A 63 12.05 -7.70 4.45
C LYS A 63 11.82 -9.20 4.61
N PRO A 64 12.73 -9.93 5.28
CA PRO A 64 12.53 -11.33 5.61
C PRO A 64 11.24 -11.54 6.42
N GLY A 65 10.44 -12.52 6.03
CA GLY A 65 9.16 -12.84 6.68
C GLY A 65 8.04 -11.82 6.47
N ALA A 66 8.20 -10.81 5.60
CA ALA A 66 7.14 -9.84 5.35
C ALA A 66 5.88 -10.48 4.76
N LEU A 67 6.04 -11.39 3.79
CA LEU A 67 4.91 -12.12 3.20
C LEU A 67 4.15 -12.93 4.25
N GLU A 68 4.86 -13.67 5.09
CA GLU A 68 4.27 -14.47 6.18
C GLU A 68 3.47 -13.57 7.13
N ARG A 69 4.08 -12.47 7.60
CA ARG A 69 3.42 -11.50 8.50
C ARG A 69 2.15 -10.93 7.88
N VAL A 70 2.18 -10.56 6.60
CA VAL A 70 0.99 -10.06 5.90
C VAL A 70 -0.10 -11.14 5.82
N THR A 71 0.26 -12.38 5.47
CA THR A 71 -0.72 -13.48 5.38
C THR A 71 -1.31 -13.87 6.73
N MET A 72 -0.56 -13.70 7.82
CA MET A 72 -1.03 -13.91 9.19
C MET A 72 -1.86 -12.73 9.74
N GLY A 73 -2.09 -11.68 8.94
CA GLY A 73 -2.84 -10.49 9.37
C GLY A 73 -2.03 -9.54 10.26
N GLY A 74 -0.71 -9.70 10.30
CA GLY A 74 0.19 -8.80 11.01
C GLY A 74 0.26 -7.40 10.38
N HIS A 75 0.79 -6.46 11.15
CA HIS A 75 1.02 -5.08 10.70
C HIS A 75 2.32 -5.01 9.88
N GLU A 76 2.22 -5.35 8.60
CA GLU A 76 3.32 -5.17 7.65
C GLU A 76 2.78 -4.45 6.40
N GLY A 77 3.51 -3.44 5.95
CA GLY A 77 3.10 -2.65 4.80
C GLY A 77 2.02 -1.62 5.11
N THR A 78 1.36 -1.18 4.05
CA THR A 78 0.16 -0.32 4.11
C THR A 78 -1.02 -1.09 3.56
N LEU A 79 -2.11 -1.13 4.33
CA LEU A 79 -3.38 -1.71 3.90
C LEU A 79 -4.28 -0.63 3.27
N VAL A 80 -4.60 -0.81 1.99
CA VAL A 80 -5.62 -0.05 1.30
C VAL A 80 -6.97 -0.75 1.42
N TYR A 81 -7.97 -0.04 1.93
CA TYR A 81 -9.31 -0.55 2.16
C TYR A 81 -10.37 0.31 1.48
N CYS A 82 -11.52 -0.30 1.16
CA CYS A 82 -12.71 0.40 0.68
C CYS A 82 -13.53 0.92 1.85
#